data_AF-T0L9V1-F1
#
_entry.id   AF-T0L9V1-F1
#
_cell.length_a   1.000
_cell.length_b   1.000
_cell.length_c   1.000
_cell.angle_alpha   90.00
_cell.angle_beta   90.00
_cell.angle_gamma   90.00
#
_symmetry.space_group_name_H-M   'P 1'
#
loop_
_entity.id
_entity.type
_entity.pdbx_description
1 polymer ?
#
loop_
_entity_poly.entity_id
_entity_poly.type
_entity_poly.pdbx_seq_one_letter_code
_entity_poly.pdbx_strand_id
1 'polypeptide(L)'
;MLPSNNYFKLFNLPVSYNIDKNKLKKNYYNLNMSYHTDVDNNERNMNMLINKGFKILNDDLLRAKYLNNEIVEMDKKFLLDILEIEEQIENAEDLNIIKDRLQKEIDLCKSKYYDKQYLCKWQYYDRLKKMVEKKLWKIILKISIDIEIFKFKKVVDKIL
;
A
#
# COMPACT_ATOMS: atom_id res chain seq x y z
N MET A 1 12.49 -18.83 8.16
CA MET A 1 12.60 -18.41 9.58
C MET A 1 12.07 -16.98 9.69
N LEU A 2 11.21 -16.69 10.68
CA LEU A 2 10.78 -15.31 10.95
C LEU A 2 11.99 -14.49 11.43
N PRO A 3 12.12 -13.21 11.03
CA PRO A 3 13.24 -12.38 11.49
C PRO A 3 13.25 -12.29 13.02
N SER A 4 14.44 -12.11 13.59
CA SER A 4 14.73 -12.07 15.04
C SER A 4 13.85 -11.11 15.86
N ASN A 5 13.18 -10.15 15.21
CA ASN A 5 12.14 -9.31 15.79
C ASN A 5 10.75 -9.78 15.35
N ASN A 6 10.10 -10.63 16.16
CA ASN A 6 8.73 -11.09 15.91
C ASN A 6 7.72 -9.96 16.20
N TYR A 7 7.28 -9.23 15.18
CA TYR A 7 6.31 -8.14 15.33
C TYR A 7 4.95 -8.61 15.87
N PHE A 8 4.54 -9.86 15.58
CA PHE A 8 3.30 -10.39 16.15
C PHE A 8 3.37 -10.45 17.67
N LYS A 9 4.52 -10.88 18.21
CA LYS A 9 4.77 -10.88 19.66
C LYS A 9 4.77 -9.45 20.23
N LEU A 10 5.40 -8.49 19.53
CA LEU A 10 5.42 -7.08 19.95
C LEU A 10 4.00 -6.51 20.14
N PHE A 11 3.07 -6.84 19.24
CA PHE A 11 1.68 -6.40 19.32
C PHE A 11 0.74 -7.38 20.02
N ASN A 12 1.25 -8.41 20.69
CA ASN A 12 0.42 -9.43 21.36
C ASN A 12 -0.66 -10.03 20.43
N LEU A 13 -0.23 -10.41 19.23
CA LEU A 13 -1.04 -11.04 18.19
C LEU A 13 -0.53 -12.45 17.90
N PRO A 14 -1.41 -13.38 17.47
CA PRO A 14 -0.98 -14.67 16.95
C PRO A 14 -0.20 -14.47 15.64
N VAL A 15 0.78 -15.34 15.39
CA VAL A 15 1.51 -15.39 14.12
C VAL A 15 0.58 -15.96 13.05
N SER A 16 -0.10 -15.07 12.33
CA SER A 16 -1.08 -15.41 11.30
C SER A 16 -1.13 -14.33 10.24
N TYR A 17 -1.49 -14.70 9.02
CA TYR A 17 -1.81 -13.71 7.99
C TYR A 17 -3.13 -12.99 8.27
N ASN A 18 -4.12 -13.70 8.80
CA ASN A 18 -5.40 -13.10 9.19
C ASN A 18 -5.29 -12.63 10.64
N ILE A 19 -5.08 -11.33 10.82
CA ILE A 19 -5.02 -10.69 12.14
C ILE A 19 -6.20 -9.74 12.35
N ASP A 20 -6.53 -9.50 13.61
CA ASP A 20 -7.45 -8.43 14.00
C ASP A 20 -6.75 -7.06 13.91
N LYS A 21 -7.08 -6.28 12.87
CA LYS A 21 -6.53 -4.93 12.65
C LYS A 21 -6.96 -3.93 13.72
N ASN A 22 -8.10 -4.12 14.38
CA ASN A 22 -8.54 -3.25 15.46
C ASN A 22 -7.69 -3.50 16.70
N LYS A 23 -7.43 -4.76 17.03
CA LYS A 23 -6.49 -5.14 18.10
C LYS A 23 -5.08 -4.65 17.81
N LEU A 24 -4.59 -4.76 16.56
CA LEU A 24 -3.30 -4.21 16.16
C LEU A 24 -3.22 -2.70 16.43
N LYS A 25 -4.22 -1.92 15.98
CA LYS A 25 -4.29 -0.47 16.21
C LYS A 25 -4.31 -0.13 17.70
N LYS A 26 -5.17 -0.79 18.48
CA LYS A 26 -5.25 -0.59 19.94
C LYS A 26 -3.90 -0.81 20.61
N ASN A 27 -3.23 -1.92 20.28
CA ASN A 27 -1.95 -2.27 20.87
C ASN A 27 -0.84 -1.31 20.42
N TYR A 28 -0.87 -0.83 19.18
CA TYR A 28 0.03 0.23 18.69
C TYR A 28 -0.11 1.53 19.48
N TYR A 29 -1.33 2.02 19.70
CA TYR A 29 -1.54 3.24 20.50
C TYR A 29 -1.08 3.05 21.95
N ASN A 30 -1.39 1.92 22.58
CA ASN A 30 -0.97 1.63 23.94
C ASN A 30 0.56 1.62 24.06
N LEU A 31 1.27 0.97 23.13
CA LEU A 31 2.72 0.94 23.11
C LEU A 31 3.29 2.35 22.95
N ASN A 32 2.81 3.12 21.97
CA ASN A 32 3.26 4.50 21.80
C ASN A 32 3.04 5.33 23.07
N MET A 33 1.86 5.25 23.72
CA MET A 33 1.60 5.97 24.98
C MET A 33 2.58 5.59 26.10
N SER A 34 2.95 4.30 26.20
CA SER A 34 3.91 3.82 27.20
C SER A 34 5.37 4.26 26.93
N TYR A 35 5.70 4.60 25.69
CA TYR A 35 7.03 5.04 25.26
C TYR A 35 7.07 6.53 24.84
N HIS A 36 6.08 7.32 25.29
CA HIS A 36 5.90 8.74 24.95
C HIS A 36 6.43 9.74 26.01
N THR A 37 7.33 9.33 26.90
CA THR A 37 7.96 10.22 27.90
C THR A 37 9.42 10.51 27.58
N ASP A 38 9.86 11.71 27.96
CA ASP A 38 11.15 12.34 27.66
C ASP A 38 12.41 11.45 27.71
N VAL A 39 13.19 11.55 26.61
CA VAL A 39 14.66 11.39 26.48
C VAL A 39 15.31 10.12 27.04
N ASP A 40 15.56 9.13 26.15
CA ASP A 40 16.81 8.36 26.14
C ASP A 40 17.11 7.73 24.75
N ASN A 41 18.39 7.54 24.38
CA ASN A 41 18.78 7.03 23.04
C ASN A 41 18.28 5.61 22.76
N ASN A 42 18.05 4.80 23.79
CA ASN A 42 17.52 3.44 23.67
C ASN A 42 16.03 3.41 23.29
N GLU A 43 15.26 4.47 23.60
CA GLU A 43 13.82 4.53 23.32
C GLU A 43 13.51 4.91 21.87
N ARG A 44 14.42 5.62 21.19
CA ARG A 44 14.33 5.89 19.73
C ARG A 44 14.28 4.59 18.92
N ASN A 45 15.08 3.60 19.31
CA ASN A 45 15.08 2.29 18.66
C ASN A 45 13.74 1.55 18.85
N MET A 46 13.12 1.66 20.02
CA MET A 46 11.81 1.05 20.29
C MET A 46 10.69 1.71 19.48
N ASN A 47 10.66 3.04 19.40
CA ASN A 47 9.68 3.76 18.58
C ASN A 47 9.81 3.41 17.09
N MET A 48 11.03 3.27 16.58
CA MET A 48 11.26 2.78 15.21
C MET A 48 10.75 1.34 15.03
N LEU A 49 10.97 0.45 16.00
CA LEU A 49 10.50 -0.94 15.94
C LEU A 49 8.98 -1.04 15.98
N ILE A 50 8.31 -0.26 16.84
CA ILE A 50 6.85 -0.17 16.95
C ILE A 50 6.27 0.33 15.63
N ASN A 51 6.76 1.45 15.10
CA ASN A 51 6.28 2.00 13.83
C ASN A 51 6.49 1.03 12.66
N LYS A 52 7.68 0.41 12.59
CA LYS A 52 8.00 -0.57 11.54
C LYS A 52 7.10 -1.80 11.64
N GLY A 53 6.92 -2.36 12.84
CA GLY A 53 6.08 -3.52 13.06
C GLY A 53 4.62 -3.23 12.74
N PHE A 54 4.09 -2.07 13.15
CA PHE A 54 2.74 -1.66 12.83
C PHE A 54 2.54 -1.52 11.32
N LYS A 55 3.47 -0.85 10.62
CA LYS A 55 3.43 -0.72 9.16
C LYS A 55 3.40 -2.08 8.47
N ILE A 56 4.27 -3.00 8.89
CA ILE A 56 4.36 -4.34 8.29
C ILE A 56 3.10 -5.17 8.56
N LEU A 57 2.59 -5.15 9.79
CA LEU A 57 1.42 -5.96 10.13
C LEU A 57 0.11 -5.34 9.65
N ASN A 58 0.01 -4.03 9.47
CA ASN A 58 -1.23 -3.38 9.04
C ASN A 58 -1.48 -3.52 7.52
N ASP A 59 -0.41 -3.55 6.73
CA ASP A 59 -0.43 -3.75 5.29
C ASP A 59 -0.44 -5.24 4.94
N ASP A 60 -1.41 -5.68 4.13
CA ASP A 60 -1.59 -7.10 3.85
C ASP A 60 -0.42 -7.68 3.04
N LEU A 61 0.11 -6.93 2.07
CA LEU A 61 1.23 -7.38 1.23
C LEU A 61 2.51 -7.46 2.06
N LEU A 62 2.80 -6.43 2.89
CA LEU A 62 3.97 -6.46 3.77
C LEU A 62 3.87 -7.59 4.79
N ARG A 63 2.68 -7.86 5.34
CA ARG A 63 2.44 -8.96 6.27
C ARG A 63 2.65 -10.32 5.59
N ALA A 64 2.16 -10.50 4.37
CA ALA A 64 2.41 -11.71 3.58
C ALA A 64 3.89 -11.91 3.29
N LYS A 65 4.62 -10.85 2.91
CA LYS A 65 6.08 -10.90 2.71
C LYS A 65 6.83 -11.26 3.98
N TYR A 66 6.44 -10.67 5.10
CA TYR A 66 7.03 -10.94 6.40
C TYR A 66 6.89 -12.42 6.83
N LEU A 67 5.76 -13.05 6.50
CA LEU A 67 5.51 -14.46 6.80
C LEU A 67 6.24 -15.44 5.87
N ASN A 68 6.40 -15.10 4.58
CA ASN A 68 6.86 -16.04 3.56
C ASN A 68 8.32 -15.83 3.08
N ASN A 69 8.97 -14.72 3.48
CA ASN A 69 10.38 -14.32 3.36
C ASN A 69 11.29 -15.04 2.33
N GLU A 70 10.85 -15.17 1.08
CA GLU A 70 11.65 -15.71 -0.02
C GLU A 70 11.41 -14.95 -1.33
N ILE A 71 12.48 -14.73 -2.09
CA ILE A 71 12.46 -14.05 -3.39
C ILE A 71 12.33 -15.11 -4.48
N VAL A 72 11.43 -14.88 -5.44
CA VAL A 72 11.24 -15.74 -6.62
C VAL A 72 11.33 -14.89 -7.87
N GLU A 73 12.06 -15.39 -8.86
CA GLU A 73 12.17 -14.78 -10.17
C GLU A 73 10.90 -15.04 -10.99
N MET A 74 10.42 -14.01 -11.69
CA MET A 74 9.25 -14.12 -12.56
C MET A 74 9.66 -14.49 -13.98
N ASP A 75 8.81 -15.26 -14.66
CA ASP A 75 9.04 -15.60 -16.05
C ASP A 75 8.95 -14.36 -16.96
N LYS A 76 9.64 -14.43 -18.11
CA LYS A 76 9.72 -13.32 -19.06
C LYS A 76 8.35 -12.91 -19.61
N LYS A 77 7.43 -13.87 -19.78
CA LYS A 77 6.10 -13.59 -20.33
C LYS A 77 5.32 -12.69 -19.37
N PHE A 78 5.31 -13.03 -18.09
CA PHE A 78 4.70 -12.20 -17.07
C PHE A 78 5.30 -10.79 -17.03
N LEU A 79 6.63 -10.66 -17.10
CA LEU A 79 7.29 -9.36 -17.08
C LEU A 79 6.91 -8.49 -18.30
N LEU A 80 6.76 -9.10 -19.47
CA LEU A 80 6.27 -8.40 -20.67
C LEU A 80 4.81 -7.94 -20.48
N ASP A 81 3.94 -8.79 -19.92
CA ASP A 81 2.55 -8.43 -19.63
C ASP A 81 2.48 -7.22 -18.66
N ILE A 82 3.40 -7.13 -17.69
CA ILE A 82 3.49 -5.99 -16.77
C ILE A 82 3.85 -4.70 -17.52
N LEU A 83 4.83 -4.76 -18.43
CA LEU A 83 5.24 -3.60 -19.24
C LEU A 83 4.08 -3.11 -20.12
N GLU A 84 3.33 -4.02 -20.73
CA GLU A 84 2.17 -3.68 -21.53
C GLU A 84 1.09 -2.97 -20.70
N ILE A 85 0.84 -3.43 -19.46
CA ILE A 85 -0.10 -2.77 -18.56
C ILE A 85 0.42 -1.37 -18.16
N GLU A 86 1.73 -1.18 -17.96
CA GLU A 86 2.30 0.14 -17.70
C GLU A 86 2.01 1.12 -18.85
N GLU A 87 2.23 0.70 -20.09
CA GLU A 87 1.93 1.49 -21.27
C GLU A 87 0.43 1.83 -21.37
N GLN A 88 -0.44 0.86 -21.08
CA GLN A 88 -1.89 1.11 -21.01
C GLN A 88 -2.24 2.14 -19.94
N ILE A 89 -1.63 2.08 -18.75
CA ILE A 89 -1.83 3.07 -17.68
C ILE A 89 -1.39 4.45 -18.14
N GLU A 90 -0.26 4.57 -18.83
CA GLU A 90 0.28 5.86 -19.29
C GLU A 90 -0.58 6.50 -20.38
N ASN A 91 -1.14 5.71 -21.28
CA ASN A 91 -1.88 6.21 -22.43
C ASN A 91 -3.40 6.29 -22.23
N ALA A 92 -3.98 5.58 -21.24
CA ALA A 92 -5.42 5.58 -21.04
C ALA A 92 -5.98 6.91 -20.51
N GLU A 93 -7.11 7.36 -21.07
CA GLU A 93 -7.89 8.49 -20.54
C GLU A 93 -8.79 8.08 -19.37
N ASP A 94 -9.36 6.88 -19.44
CA ASP A 94 -10.12 6.25 -18.36
C ASP A 94 -9.35 5.04 -17.78
N LEU A 95 -9.05 5.11 -16.49
CA LEU A 95 -8.28 4.11 -15.77
C LEU A 95 -9.16 3.13 -14.96
N ASN A 96 -10.48 3.29 -14.96
CA ASN A 96 -11.36 2.47 -14.13
C ASN A 96 -11.30 0.98 -14.51
N ILE A 97 -11.29 0.67 -15.81
CA ILE A 97 -11.19 -0.71 -16.30
C ILE A 97 -9.87 -1.35 -15.86
N ILE A 98 -8.76 -0.62 -15.98
CA ILE A 98 -7.43 -1.11 -15.57
C ILE A 98 -7.38 -1.29 -14.05
N LYS A 99 -7.94 -0.34 -13.30
CA LYS A 99 -8.06 -0.41 -11.83
C LYS A 99 -8.81 -1.66 -11.38
N ASP A 100 -9.95 -1.95 -11.98
CA ASP A 100 -10.78 -3.10 -11.64
C ASP A 100 -10.09 -4.43 -12.00
N ARG A 101 -9.42 -4.48 -13.17
CA ARG A 101 -8.60 -5.63 -13.55
C ARG A 101 -7.49 -5.89 -12.53
N LEU A 102 -6.72 -4.86 -12.17
CA LEU A 102 -5.65 -4.97 -11.17
C LEU A 102 -6.18 -5.38 -9.79
N GLN A 103 -7.36 -4.88 -9.40
CA GLN A 103 -7.97 -5.24 -8.13
C GLN A 103 -8.31 -6.74 -8.08
N LYS A 104 -8.89 -7.31 -9.16
CA LYS A 104 -9.18 -8.75 -9.26
C LYS A 104 -7.91 -9.60 -9.15
N GLU A 105 -6.84 -9.21 -9.84
CA GLU A 105 -5.55 -9.91 -9.76
C GLU A 105 -4.93 -9.84 -8.37
N ILE A 106 -5.04 -8.69 -7.70
CA ILE A 106 -4.60 -8.52 -6.30
C ILE A 106 -5.39 -9.43 -5.37
N ASP A 107 -6.71 -9.52 -5.53
CA ASP A 107 -7.56 -10.35 -4.67
C ASP A 107 -7.29 -11.85 -4.89
N LEU A 108 -7.01 -12.26 -6.14
CA LEU A 108 -6.51 -13.60 -6.43
C LEU A 108 -5.18 -13.86 -5.70
N CYS A 109 -4.22 -12.94 -5.78
CA CYS A 109 -2.95 -13.09 -5.09
C CYS A 109 -3.11 -13.15 -3.57
N LYS A 110 -4.02 -12.35 -2.99
CA LYS A 110 -4.35 -12.39 -1.55
C LYS A 110 -4.87 -13.76 -1.12
N SER A 111 -5.71 -14.41 -1.93
CA SER A 111 -6.22 -15.75 -1.60
C SER A 111 -5.12 -16.82 -1.60
N LYS A 112 -4.01 -16.56 -2.31
CA LYS A 112 -2.85 -17.45 -2.47
C LYS A 112 -1.57 -16.84 -1.88
N TYR A 113 -1.69 -16.06 -0.81
CA TYR A 113 -0.56 -15.31 -0.22
C TYR A 113 0.61 -16.19 0.25
N TYR A 114 0.36 -17.48 0.49
CA TYR A 114 1.36 -18.48 0.90
C TYR A 114 2.18 -19.00 -0.29
N ASP A 115 1.72 -18.78 -1.52
CA ASP A 115 2.44 -19.13 -2.73
C ASP A 115 3.36 -17.98 -3.14
N LYS A 116 4.65 -18.29 -3.28
CA LYS A 116 5.72 -17.32 -3.53
C LYS A 116 5.57 -16.63 -4.89
N GLN A 117 5.08 -17.34 -5.92
CA GLN A 117 4.85 -16.74 -7.24
C GLN A 117 3.73 -15.71 -7.15
N TYR A 118 2.62 -16.05 -6.49
CA TYR A 118 1.50 -15.12 -6.31
C TYR A 118 1.90 -13.91 -5.45
N LEU A 119 2.75 -14.11 -4.44
CA LEU A 119 3.29 -13.02 -3.64
C LEU A 119 4.21 -12.08 -4.44
N CYS A 120 4.98 -12.62 -5.39
CA CYS A 120 5.78 -11.81 -6.30
C CYS A 120 4.89 -11.04 -7.27
N LYS A 121 3.92 -11.70 -7.91
CA LYS A 121 2.90 -11.08 -8.78
C LYS A 121 2.15 -9.94 -8.08
N TRP A 122 1.74 -10.16 -6.82
CA TRP A 122 1.07 -9.13 -6.03
C TRP A 122 1.91 -7.86 -5.91
N GLN A 123 3.22 -7.94 -5.74
CA GLN A 123 4.08 -6.75 -5.66
C GLN A 123 4.03 -5.92 -6.94
N TYR A 124 4.04 -6.58 -8.10
CA TYR A 124 3.89 -5.89 -9.38
C TYR A 124 2.51 -5.27 -9.53
N TYR A 125 1.44 -5.99 -9.23
CA TYR A 125 0.09 -5.44 -9.33
C TYR A 125 -0.18 -4.30 -8.34
N ASP A 126 0.34 -4.37 -7.12
CA ASP A 126 0.25 -3.30 -6.14
C ASP A 126 0.99 -2.03 -6.61
N ARG A 127 2.15 -2.19 -7.25
CA ARG A 127 2.89 -1.08 -7.89
C ARG A 127 2.07 -0.45 -9.02
N LEU A 128 1.50 -1.26 -9.91
CA LEU A 128 0.67 -0.77 -11.02
C LEU A 128 -0.58 -0.06 -10.50
N LYS A 129 -1.22 -0.58 -9.45
CA LYS A 129 -2.37 0.05 -8.81
C LYS A 129 -2.01 1.44 -8.27
N LYS A 130 -0.85 1.58 -7.62
CA LYS A 130 -0.33 2.89 -7.17
C LYS A 130 -0.08 3.86 -8.32
N MET A 131 0.39 3.37 -9.49
CA MET A 131 0.53 4.18 -10.70
C MET A 131 -0.82 4.69 -11.20
N VAL A 132 -1.83 3.82 -11.26
CA VAL A 132 -3.21 4.18 -11.61
C VAL A 132 -3.76 5.25 -10.66
N GLU A 133 -3.66 5.02 -9.35
CA GLU A 133 -4.12 5.97 -8.34
C GLU A 133 -3.43 7.33 -8.50
N LYS A 134 -2.10 7.34 -8.68
CA LYS A 134 -1.34 8.58 -8.90
C LYS A 134 -1.81 9.34 -10.16
N LYS A 135 -2.10 8.64 -11.25
CA LYS A 135 -2.59 9.27 -12.48
C LYS A 135 -4.02 9.80 -12.33
N LEU A 136 -4.91 9.04 -11.69
CA LEU A 136 -6.25 9.51 -11.34
C LEU A 136 -6.21 10.78 -10.49
N TRP A 137 -5.33 10.84 -9.49
CA TRP A 137 -5.14 12.05 -8.67
C TRP A 137 -4.71 13.26 -9.51
N LYS A 138 -3.82 13.08 -10.49
CA LYS A 138 -3.41 14.16 -11.40
C LYS A 138 -4.57 14.65 -12.27
N ILE A 139 -5.39 13.74 -12.79
CA ILE A 139 -6.57 14.07 -13.59
C ILE A 139 -7.58 14.86 -12.76
N ILE A 140 -7.89 14.38 -11.55
CA ILE A 140 -8.79 15.07 -10.62
C ILE A 140 -8.27 16.47 -10.28
N LEU A 141 -6.97 16.60 -9.98
CA LEU A 141 -6.36 17.89 -9.67
C LEU A 141 -6.50 18.89 -10.83
N LYS A 142 -6.27 18.42 -12.08
CA LYS A 142 -6.43 19.23 -13.28
C LYS A 142 -7.87 19.73 -13.44
N ILE A 143 -8.84 18.82 -13.32
CA ILE A 143 -10.27 19.15 -13.42
C ILE A 143 -10.69 20.16 -12.33
N SER A 144 -10.24 19.97 -11.09
CA SER A 144 -10.55 20.90 -9.98
C SER A 144 -10.05 22.31 -10.27
N ILE A 145 -8.82 22.44 -10.80
CA ILE A 145 -8.24 23.74 -11.20
C ILE A 145 -9.05 24.36 -12.35
N ASP A 146 -9.41 23.58 -13.37
CA ASP A 146 -10.19 24.07 -14.51
C ASP A 146 -11.57 24.60 -14.08
N ILE A 147 -12.23 23.92 -13.12
CA ILE A 147 -13.50 24.36 -12.52
C ILE A 147 -13.33 25.68 -11.75
N GLU A 148 -12.27 25.84 -10.96
CA GLU A 148 -11.99 27.07 -10.22
C GLU A 148 -11.75 28.25 -11.16
N ILE A 149 -10.95 28.06 -12.22
CA ILE A 149 -10.71 29.07 -13.25
C ILE A 149 -12.01 29.48 -13.94
N PHE A 150 -12.87 28.52 -14.29
CA PHE A 150 -14.15 28.79 -14.94
C PHE A 150 -15.10 29.60 -14.04
N LYS A 151 -15.16 29.28 -12.74
CA LYS A 151 -15.93 30.05 -11.76
C LYS A 151 -15.42 31.49 -11.66
N PHE A 152 -14.10 31.67 -11.62
CA PHE A 152 -13.48 33.00 -11.56
C PHE A 152 -13.80 33.85 -12.79
N LYS A 153 -13.67 33.28 -14.01
CA LYS A 153 -14.02 33.98 -15.26
C LYS A 153 -15.47 34.47 -15.26
N LYS A 154 -16.43 33.62 -14.86
CA LYS A 154 -17.84 34.01 -14.75
C LYS A 154 -18.12 35.14 -13.77
N VAL A 155 -17.31 35.30 -12.73
CA VAL A 155 -17.42 36.42 -11.78
C VAL A 155 -16.88 37.70 -12.41
N VAL A 156 -15.72 37.62 -13.07
CA VAL A 156 -15.12 38.76 -13.78
C VAL A 156 -16.06 39.29 -14.87
N ASP A 157 -16.63 38.39 -15.69
CA ASP A 157 -17.56 38.74 -16.78
C ASP A 157 -18.89 39.35 -16.29
N LYS A 158 -19.21 39.25 -14.99
CA LYS A 158 -20.40 39.87 -14.39
C LYS A 158 -20.13 41.24 -13.77
N ILE A 159 -18.87 41.59 -13.57
CA ILE A 159 -18.45 42.83 -12.89
C ILE A 159 -17.94 43.88 -13.91
N LEU A 160 -17.60 43.45 -15.12
CA LEU A 160 -17.31 44.29 -16.29
C LEU A 160 -18.55 44.49 -17.16
#